data_AF-A0A2P5NBI5-F1
#
_entry.id   AF-A0A2P5NBI5-F1
#
_cell.length_a   1.000
_cell.length_b   1.000
_cell.length_c   1.000
_cell.angle_alpha   90.00
_cell.angle_beta   90.00
_cell.angle_gamma   90.00
#
_symmetry.space_group_name_H-M   'P 1'
#
loop_
_entity.id
_entity.type
_entity.pdbx_description
1 polymer ?
#
loop_
_entity_poly.entity_id
_entity_poly.type
_entity_poly.pdbx_seq_one_letter_code
_entity_poly.pdbx_strand_id
1 'polypeptide(L)' 'MGFSIPHLLVVLAIAVLVFGTKRLRNMGEDLGGAIKGFRKALKDGEESSPESSKQNDNNDTQTG' A
#
# COMPACT_ATOMS: atom_id res chain seq x y z
N MET A 1 -9.00 19.05 16.70
CA MET A 1 -8.79 17.61 16.94
C MET A 1 -9.36 16.85 15.75
N GLY A 2 -8.55 16.70 14.70
CA GLY A 2 -9.00 16.10 13.44
C GLY A 2 -9.08 14.57 13.53
N PHE A 3 -9.66 13.96 12.49
CA PHE A 3 -9.60 12.52 12.27
C PHE A 3 -8.14 12.06 12.08
N SER A 4 -7.44 11.84 13.18
CA SER A 4 -6.07 11.32 13.17
C SER A 4 -6.08 9.80 12.99
N ILE A 5 -4.97 9.27 12.45
CA ILE A 5 -4.76 7.81 12.24
C ILE A 5 -5.21 6.92 13.41
N PRO A 6 -4.98 7.27 14.70
CA PRO A 6 -5.44 6.44 15.83
C PRO A 6 -6.98 6.30 15.92
N HIS A 7 -7.73 7.34 15.55
CA HIS A 7 -9.19 7.28 15.55
C HIS A 7 -9.70 6.27 14.50
N LEU A 8 -9.06 6.24 13.32
CA LEU A 8 -9.39 5.25 12.29
C LEU A 8 -9.08 3.82 12.74
N LEU A 9 -8.00 3.59 13.49
CA LEU A 9 -7.69 2.27 14.03
C LEU A 9 -8.71 1.79 15.06
N VAL A 10 -9.18 2.68 15.94
CA VAL A 10 -10.22 2.34 16.94
C VAL A 10 -11.54 2.00 16.24
N VAL A 11 -11.95 2.79 15.25
CA VAL A 11 -13.17 2.51 14.46
C VAL A 11 -13.04 1.19 13.69
N LEU A 12 -11.88 0.94 13.08
CA LEU A 12 -11.60 -0.32 12.37
C LEU A 12 -11.67 -1.53 13.32
N ALA A 13 -11.13 -1.41 14.54
CA ALA A 13 -11.18 -2.48 15.53
C ALA A 13 -12.63 -2.82 15.92
N ILE A 14 -13.47 -1.80 16.14
CA ILE A 14 -14.90 -2.01 16.44
C ILE A 14 -15.61 -2.65 15.23
N ALA A 15 -15.35 -2.18 14.01
CA ALA A 15 -15.90 -2.78 12.81
C ALA A 15 -15.53 -4.27 12.70
N VAL A 16 -14.27 -4.62 12.95
CA VAL A 16 -13.80 -6.03 12.93
C VAL A 16 -14.52 -6.87 13.99
N LEU A 17 -14.81 -6.31 15.17
CA LEU A 17 -15.57 -7.01 16.21
C LEU A 17 -17.04 -7.23 15.82
N VAL A 18 -17.67 -6.25 15.18
CA VAL A 18 -19.08 -6.34 14.73
C VAL A 18 -19.23 -7.31 13.56
N PHE A 19 -18.37 -7.19 12.54
CA PHE A 19 -18.42 -8.04 11.35
C PHE A 19 -17.80 -9.43 11.59
N GLY A 20 -16.92 -9.54 12.58
CA GLY A 20 -16.12 -10.74 12.86
C GLY A 20 -14.97 -10.93 11.85
N THR A 21 -13.85 -11.47 12.33
CA THR A 21 -12.64 -11.69 11.52
C THR A 21 -12.86 -12.65 10.35
N LYS A 22 -13.80 -13.61 10.48
CA LYS A 22 -14.08 -14.61 9.44
C LYS A 22 -14.75 -14.01 8.20
N ARG A 23 -15.70 -13.09 8.38
CA ARG A 23 -16.35 -12.38 7.26
C ARG A 23 -15.40 -11.38 6.64
N LEU A 24 -14.67 -10.63 7.47
CA LEU A 24 -13.70 -9.66 7.01
C LEU A 24 -12.54 -10.31 6.23
N ARG A 25 -12.10 -11.51 6.63
CA ARG A 25 -11.08 -12.26 5.90
C ARG A 25 -11.59 -12.75 4.54
N ASN A 26 -12.77 -13.37 4.47
CA ASN A 26 -13.30 -13.85 3.19
C ASN A 26 -13.52 -12.69 2.21
N MET A 27 -14.14 -11.59 2.64
CA MET A 27 -14.32 -10.41 1.80
C MET A 27 -13.01 -9.66 1.51
N GLY A 28 -12.08 -9.67 2.48
CA GLY A 28 -10.77 -9.03 2.34
C GLY A 28 -9.84 -9.78 1.40
N GLU A 29 -9.97 -11.10 1.27
CA GLU A 29 -9.21 -11.91 0.32
C GLU A 29 -9.66 -11.59 -1.13
N ASP A 30 -10.97 -11.50 -1.37
CA ASP A 30 -11.55 -11.14 -2.66
C ASP A 30 -11.18 -9.71 -3.09
N LEU A 31 -11.42 -8.74 -2.20
CA LEU A 31 -11.10 -7.32 -2.46
C LEU A 31 -9.59 -7.08 -2.51
N GLY A 32 -8.83 -7.74 -1.63
CA GLY A 32 -7.38 -7.64 -1.58
C GLY A 32 -6.71 -8.22 -2.82
N GLY A 33 -7.24 -9.31 -3.37
CA GLY A 33 -6.78 -9.88 -4.65
C GLY A 33 -6.94 -8.89 -5.81
N ALA A 34 -8.10 -8.25 -5.92
CA ALA A 34 -8.36 -7.24 -6.96
C ALA A 34 -7.44 -6.01 -6.81
N ILE A 35 -7.29 -5.49 -5.58
CA ILE A 35 -6.43 -4.32 -5.30
C ILE A 35 -4.95 -4.67 -5.54
N LYS A 36 -4.51 -5.89 -5.24
CA LYS A 36 -3.14 -6.35 -5.50
C LYS A 36 -2.82 -6.38 -7.00
N GLY A 37 -3.75 -6.88 -7.82
CA GLY A 37 -3.64 -6.84 -9.29
C GLY A 37 -3.57 -5.40 -9.81
N PHE A 38 -4.42 -4.51 -9.29
CA PHE A 38 -4.41 -3.09 -9.64
C PHE A 38 -3.09 -2.40 -9.28
N ARG A 39 -2.57 -2.59 -8.05
CA ARG A 39 -1.27 -2.06 -7.65
C ARG A 39 -0.13 -2.59 -8.51
N LYS A 40 -0.19 -3.87 -8.90
CA LYS A 40 0.84 -4.47 -9.76
C LYS A 40 0.80 -3.86 -11.16
N ALA A 41 -0.37 -3.70 -11.76
CA ALA A 41 -0.52 -3.08 -13.07
C ALA A 41 -0.10 -1.61 -13.09
N LEU A 42 -0.38 -0.85 -12.02
CA LEU A 42 0.12 0.51 -11.83
C LEU A 42 1.65 0.55 -11.77
N LYS A 43 2.26 -0.38 -11.04
CA LYS A 43 3.71 -0.44 -10.83
C LYS A 43 4.46 -0.90 -12.08
N ASP A 44 3.93 -1.90 -12.80
CA ASP A 44 4.45 -2.35 -14.10
C ASP A 44 4.21 -1.27 -15.20
N GLY A 45 3.13 -0.49 -15.08
CA GLY A 45 2.85 0.67 -15.94
C GLY A 45 3.77 1.88 -15.67
N GLU A 46 4.23 2.05 -14.44
CA GLU A 46 5.20 3.07 -14.06
C GLU A 46 6.63 2.68 -14.49
N GLU A 47 6.97 1.39 -14.42
CA GLU A 47 8.26 0.85 -14.88
C GLU A 47 8.40 0.84 -16.42
N SER A 48 7.28 0.92 -17.15
CA SER A 48 7.24 1.06 -18.62
C SER A 48 7.18 2.51 -19.11
N SER A 49 7.24 3.49 -18.21
CA SER A 49 7.55 4.88 -18.57
C SER A 49 9.05 5.14 -18.38
N PRO A 50 9.80 5.62 -19.38
CA PRO A 50 11.26 5.79 -19.31
C PRO A 50 11.73 6.90 -18.36
N GLU A 51 10.92 7.35 -17.40
CA GLU A 51 11.15 8.57 -16.62
C GLU A 51 11.10 8.39 -15.08
N SER A 52 11.17 7.16 -14.55
CA SER A 52 11.30 6.94 -13.08
C SER A 52 12.65 6.35 -12.64
N SER A 53 13.67 6.44 -13.49
CA SER A 53 15.08 6.17 -13.13
C SER A 53 15.81 7.48 -12.80
N LYS A 54 15.33 8.22 -11.80
CA LYS A 54 16.15 9.26 -11.16
C LYS A 54 15.64 9.55 -9.76
N GLN A 55 16.37 9.01 -8.76
CA GLN A 55 17.06 9.80 -7.75
C GLN A 55 17.30 8.98 -6.48
N ASN A 56 18.52 8.46 -6.35
CA ASN A 56 19.29 8.70 -5.13
C ASN A 56 20.78 8.78 -5.48
N ASP A 57 21.24 10.01 -5.61
CA ASP A 57 22.63 10.44 -5.59
C ASP A 57 23.39 9.86 -4.38
N ASN A 58 24.63 9.41 -4.61
CA ASN A 58 25.83 10.08 -4.08
C ASN A 58 27.08 9.35 -4.58
N ASN A 59 27.75 10.01 -5.52
CA ASN A 59 29.13 9.78 -5.90
C ASN A 59 30.03 10.36 -4.80
N ASP A 60 31.01 9.62 -4.30
CA ASP A 60 32.32 10.21 -3.98
C ASP A 60 33.45 9.18 -4.09
N THR A 61 34.04 9.17 -5.29
CA THR A 61 35.47 9.16 -5.62
C THR A 61 36.38 8.04 -5.10
N GLN A 62 36.60 7.04 -5.96
CA GLN A 62 37.84 6.26 -6.02
C GLN A 62 38.67 6.74 -7.24
N THR A 63 39.82 7.37 -6.99
CA THR A 63 40.85 7.64 -8.01
C THR A 63 42.24 7.33 -7.46
N GLY A 64 42.94 6.43 -8.15
CA GLY A 64 44.39 6.48 -8.42
C GLY A 64 45.35 6.31 -7.27
#